data_AF-A0A957FDB0-F1
#
_entry.id   AF-A0A957FDB0-F1
#
_cell.length_a   1.000
_cell.length_b   1.000
_cell.length_c   1.000
_cell.angle_alpha   90.00
_cell.angle_beta   90.00
_cell.angle_gamma   90.00
#
_symmetry.space_group_name_H-M   'P 1'
#
loop_
_entity.id
_entity.type
_entity.pdbx_description
1 polymer ?
#
loop_
_entity_poly.entity_id
_entity_poly.type
_entity_poly.pdbx_seq_one_letter_code
_entity_poly.pdbx_strand_id
1 'polypeptide(L)'
;PSEEIVIDEYEPGTMKVVEMPDGSYIQLRKLDEDYDPTDKLGALHRLQWAQQNHEFITGLVYYNPHRPNLAEVGKLVDTPLAYLPAEKLRPPKEKLDEIMAELM
;
A
#
# COMPACT_ATOMS: atom_id res chain seq x y z
N PRO A 1 1.92 18.74 26.23
CA PRO A 1 1.75 18.57 24.77
C PRO A 1 3.09 18.86 24.08
N SER A 2 3.60 17.92 23.29
CA SER A 2 4.78 18.13 22.44
C SER A 2 4.44 19.07 21.28
N GLU A 3 5.37 19.95 20.91
CA GLU A 3 5.25 20.80 19.72
C GLU A 3 5.38 19.95 18.44
N GLU A 4 4.67 20.36 17.38
CA GLU A 4 4.70 19.70 16.08
C GLU A 4 6.00 20.04 15.34
N ILE A 5 6.67 19.02 14.77
CA ILE A 5 7.89 19.20 13.99
C ILE A 5 7.52 19.25 12.51
N VAL A 6 7.76 20.40 11.87
CA VAL A 6 7.60 20.58 10.43
C VAL A 6 8.97 20.51 9.77
N ILE A 7 9.08 19.69 8.71
CA ILE A 7 10.32 19.46 8.00
C ILE A 7 10.19 20.10 6.62
N ASP A 8 11.02 21.11 6.33
CA ASP A 8 11.08 21.70 4.99
C ASP A 8 11.56 20.68 3.96
N GLU A 9 11.18 20.91 2.70
CA GLU A 9 11.64 20.12 1.56
C GLU A 9 13.17 20.01 1.52
N TYR A 10 13.64 18.84 1.09
CA TYR A 10 15.05 18.54 0.93
C TYR A 10 15.24 17.74 -0.36
N GLU A 11 16.45 17.84 -0.90
CA GLU A 11 16.79 17.31 -2.22
C GLU A 11 16.70 15.78 -2.24
N PRO A 12 16.26 15.17 -3.36
CA PRO A 12 16.33 13.73 -3.57
C PRO A 12 17.73 13.17 -3.25
N GLY A 13 17.79 11.96 -2.70
CA GLY A 13 19.04 11.31 -2.31
C GLY A 13 19.73 11.85 -1.05
N THR A 14 19.33 13.03 -0.57
CA THR A 14 19.94 13.64 0.63
C THR A 14 19.35 13.09 1.93
N MET A 15 20.13 13.25 3.00
CA MET A 15 19.74 12.90 4.36
C MET A 15 19.57 14.15 5.21
N LYS A 16 18.50 14.17 6.02
CA LYS A 16 18.18 15.23 6.98
C LYS A 16 18.05 14.63 8.37
N VAL A 17 18.81 15.17 9.33
CA VAL A 17 18.70 14.79 10.74
C VAL A 17 17.62 15.66 11.40
N VAL A 18 16.71 15.04 12.12
CA VAL A 18 15.63 15.69 12.86
C VAL A 18 15.79 15.38 14.34
N GLU A 19 15.88 16.42 15.16
CA GLU A 19 15.89 16.31 16.61
C GLU A 19 14.45 16.20 17.14
N MET A 20 14.22 15.24 18.01
CA MET A 20 12.93 14.96 18.61
C MET A 20 12.80 15.70 19.96
N PRO A 21 11.58 15.96 20.46
CA PRO A 21 11.38 16.70 21.71
C PRO A 21 11.95 15.99 22.95
N ASP A 22 12.23 14.68 22.85
CA ASP A 22 12.85 13.88 23.91
C ASP A 22 14.40 13.87 23.83
N GLY A 23 15.00 14.64 22.92
CA GLY A 23 16.43 14.71 22.68
C GLY A 23 17.00 13.57 21.82
N SER A 24 16.16 12.67 21.30
CA SER A 24 16.58 11.67 20.32
C SER A 24 16.70 12.27 18.92
N TYR A 25 17.40 11.56 18.02
CA TYR A 25 17.58 12.00 16.63
C TYR A 25 17.06 10.94 15.65
N ILE A 26 16.40 11.39 14.59
CA ILE A 26 15.97 10.57 13.46
C ILE A 26 16.71 11.03 12.20
N GLN A 27 17.20 10.08 11.41
CA GLN A 27 17.81 10.36 10.11
C GLN A 27 16.82 10.04 9.00
N LEU A 28 16.39 11.04 8.24
CA LEU A 28 15.49 10.87 7.11
C LEU A 28 16.27 10.93 5.80
N ARG A 29 16.22 9.88 4.99
CA ARG A 29 16.85 9.86 3.66
C ARG A 29 15.79 9.83 2.57
N LYS A 30 15.79 10.84 1.71
CA LYS A 30 14.92 10.85 0.52
C LYS A 30 15.46 9.87 -0.52
N LEU A 31 14.56 9.14 -1.17
CA LEU A 31 14.95 8.33 -2.32
C LEU A 31 15.57 9.20 -3.43
N ASP A 32 16.52 8.63 -4.17
CA ASP A 32 17.19 9.27 -5.30
C ASP A 32 16.20 9.46 -6.47
N GLU A 33 16.47 10.41 -7.37
CA GLU A 33 15.62 10.63 -8.55
C GLU A 33 15.63 9.43 -9.51
N ASP A 34 16.76 8.74 -9.60
CA ASP A 34 16.95 7.57 -10.47
C ASP A 34 16.41 6.27 -9.85
N TYR A 35 15.75 6.33 -8.70
CA TYR A 35 15.20 5.17 -8.03
C TYR A 35 13.99 4.61 -8.81
N ASP A 36 14.07 3.36 -9.24
CA ASP A 36 12.94 2.64 -9.87
C ASP A 36 12.01 2.03 -8.81
N PRO A 37 10.81 2.58 -8.59
CA PRO A 37 9.87 2.04 -7.60
C PRO A 37 9.18 0.76 -8.08
N THR A 38 9.40 0.29 -9.31
CA THR A 38 8.78 -0.92 -9.83
C THR A 38 9.59 -2.19 -9.56
N ASP A 39 10.87 -2.05 -9.18
CA ASP A 39 11.71 -3.17 -8.74
C ASP A 39 11.42 -3.55 -7.28
N LYS A 40 10.68 -4.64 -7.11
CA LYS A 40 10.35 -5.20 -5.79
C LYS A 40 11.59 -5.59 -4.98
N LEU A 41 12.59 -6.18 -5.63
CA LEU A 41 13.80 -6.64 -4.93
C LEU A 41 14.67 -5.44 -4.55
N GLY A 42 14.80 -4.47 -5.45
CA GLY A 42 15.44 -3.18 -5.18
C GLY A 42 14.82 -2.47 -3.97
N ALA A 43 13.49 -2.42 -3.88
CA ALA A 43 12.78 -1.85 -2.74
C ALA A 43 13.06 -2.57 -1.42
N LEU A 44 13.03 -3.91 -1.41
CA LEU A 44 13.34 -4.70 -0.23
C LEU A 44 14.79 -4.50 0.22
N HIS A 45 15.74 -4.52 -0.72
CA HIS A 45 17.14 -4.27 -0.44
C HIS A 45 17.35 -2.86 0.13
N ARG A 46 16.69 -1.85 -0.46
CA ARG A 46 16.79 -0.46 -0.01
C ARG A 46 16.28 -0.29 1.43
N LEU A 47 15.14 -0.91 1.76
CA LEU A 47 14.58 -0.94 3.11
C LEU A 47 15.53 -1.61 4.11
N GLN A 48 16.09 -2.77 3.76
CA GLN A 48 17.04 -3.48 4.62
C GLN A 48 18.31 -2.67 4.85
N TRP A 49 18.86 -2.07 3.79
CA TRP A 49 20.03 -1.20 3.88
C TRP A 49 19.75 -0.01 4.81
N ALA A 50 18.61 0.65 4.68
CA ALA A 50 18.29 1.79 5.54
C ALA A 50 18.10 1.38 7.01
N GLN A 51 17.48 0.23 7.26
CA GLN A 51 17.37 -0.33 8.61
C GLN A 51 18.74 -0.60 9.23
N GLN A 52 19.70 -1.13 8.46
CA GLN A 52 21.07 -1.36 8.91
C GLN A 52 21.83 -0.05 9.22
N ASN A 53 21.52 1.02 8.49
CA ASN A 53 22.14 2.34 8.67
C ASN A 53 21.38 3.24 9.66
N HIS A 54 20.31 2.76 10.29
CA HIS A 54 19.42 3.56 11.15
C HIS A 54 18.84 4.79 10.45
N GLU A 55 18.56 4.66 9.15
CA GLU A 55 17.95 5.70 8.33
C GLU A 55 16.48 5.35 8.04
N PHE A 56 15.62 6.37 8.05
CA PHE A 56 14.23 6.30 7.62
C PHE A 56 14.12 6.81 6.20
N ILE A 57 13.70 5.94 5.29
CA ILE A 57 13.53 6.31 3.88
C ILE A 57 12.22 7.06 3.70
N THR A 58 12.25 8.13 2.91
CA THR A 58 11.07 8.91 2.52
C THR A 58 10.88 8.90 0.99
N GLY A 59 9.61 8.94 0.55
CA GLY A 59 9.22 8.91 -0.86
C GLY A 59 8.48 7.64 -1.27
N LEU A 60 8.38 7.40 -2.58
CA LEU A 60 7.71 6.23 -3.15
C LEU A 60 8.66 5.02 -3.14
N VAL A 61 8.50 4.14 -2.14
CA VAL A 61 9.38 2.97 -1.97
C VAL A 61 9.09 1.86 -2.98
N TYR A 62 7.82 1.56 -3.26
CA TYR A 62 7.45 0.52 -4.22
C TYR A 62 6.06 0.75 -4.78
N TYR A 63 5.91 0.49 -6.08
CA TYR A 63 4.66 0.55 -6.80
C TYR A 63 4.61 -0.56 -7.86
N ASN A 64 3.52 -1.34 -7.85
CA ASN A 64 3.26 -2.32 -8.91
C ASN A 64 2.04 -1.88 -9.72
N PRO A 65 2.23 -1.36 -10.95
CA PRO A 65 1.13 -0.91 -11.81
C PRO A 65 0.23 -2.06 -12.29
N HIS A 66 0.72 -3.30 -12.24
CA HIS A 66 0.01 -4.49 -12.74
C HIS A 66 -0.70 -5.27 -11.64
N ARG A 67 -0.62 -4.82 -10.38
CA ARG A 67 -1.29 -5.52 -9.27
C ARG A 67 -2.79 -5.25 -9.36
N PRO A 68 -3.64 -6.29 -9.51
CA PRO A 68 -5.07 -6.08 -9.52
C PRO A 68 -5.54 -5.56 -8.16
N ASN A 69 -6.53 -4.69 -8.18
CA ASN A 69 -7.17 -4.19 -6.97
C ASN A 69 -8.07 -5.27 -6.33
N LEU A 70 -8.55 -5.01 -5.12
CA LEU A 70 -9.36 -5.99 -4.38
C LEU A 70 -10.66 -6.37 -5.12
N ALA A 71 -11.29 -5.43 -5.82
CA ALA A 71 -12.53 -5.68 -6.55
C ALA A 71 -12.28 -6.60 -7.75
N GLU A 72 -11.20 -6.39 -8.49
CA GLU A 72 -10.79 -7.24 -9.61
C GLU A 72 -10.44 -8.67 -9.14
N VAL A 73 -9.66 -8.79 -8.05
CA VAL A 73 -9.34 -10.09 -7.45
C VAL A 73 -10.60 -10.81 -6.98
N GLY A 74 -11.52 -10.07 -6.34
CA GLY A 74 -12.80 -10.58 -5.88
C GLY A 74 -13.82 -10.83 -6.99
N LYS A 75 -13.49 -10.53 -8.26
CA LYS A 75 -14.40 -10.57 -9.41
C LYS A 75 -15.73 -9.85 -9.10
N LEU A 76 -15.63 -8.73 -8.38
CA LEU A 76 -16.79 -7.92 -8.05
C LEU A 76 -17.35 -7.28 -9.31
N VAL A 77 -18.66 -7.05 -9.29
CA VAL A 77 -19.35 -6.31 -10.36
C VAL A 77 -19.07 -4.81 -10.23
N ASP A 78 -19.24 -4.07 -11.32
CA ASP A 78 -19.01 -2.61 -11.35
C ASP A 78 -19.91 -1.84 -10.37
N THR A 79 -21.08 -2.40 -10.05
CA THR A 79 -22.00 -1.79 -9.10
C THR A 79 -21.56 -2.09 -7.66
N PRO A 80 -21.37 -1.08 -6.79
CA PRO A 80 -21.10 -1.32 -5.39
C PRO A 80 -22.14 -2.26 -4.77
N LEU A 81 -21.68 -3.24 -4.00
CA LEU A 81 -22.54 -4.28 -3.43
C LEU A 81 -23.71 -3.71 -2.60
N ALA A 82 -23.51 -2.56 -1.96
CA ALA A 82 -24.53 -1.84 -1.19
C ALA A 82 -25.71 -1.32 -2.03
N TYR A 83 -25.55 -1.20 -3.36
CA TYR A 83 -26.57 -0.71 -4.29
C TYR A 83 -27.15 -1.82 -5.17
N LEU A 84 -26.75 -3.07 -4.97
CA LEU A 84 -27.32 -4.19 -5.70
C LEU A 84 -28.74 -4.48 -5.19
N PRO A 85 -29.73 -4.63 -6.09
CA PRO A 85 -31.08 -5.00 -5.68
C PRO A 85 -31.10 -6.45 -5.18
N ALA A 86 -32.02 -6.73 -4.24
CA ALA A 86 -32.15 -8.05 -3.61
C ALA A 86 -32.36 -9.18 -4.63
N GLU A 87 -33.03 -8.92 -5.76
CA GLU A 87 -33.27 -9.93 -6.80
C GLU A 87 -31.96 -10.40 -7.48
N LYS A 88 -30.91 -9.56 -7.51
CA LYS A 88 -29.60 -9.95 -8.06
C LYS A 88 -28.70 -10.63 -7.04
N LEU A 89 -28.96 -10.43 -5.74
CA LEU A 89 -28.18 -11.02 -4.66
C LEU A 89 -28.65 -12.42 -4.26
N ARG A 90 -29.89 -12.77 -4.61
CA ARG A 90 -30.52 -14.03 -4.22
C ARG A 90 -30.90 -14.86 -5.45
N PRO A 91 -30.30 -16.05 -5.67
CA PRO A 91 -30.75 -16.94 -6.71
C PRO A 91 -32.19 -17.40 -6.46
N PRO A 92 -33.01 -17.62 -7.51
CA PRO A 92 -34.32 -18.23 -7.37
C PRO A 92 -34.17 -19.66 -6.85
N LYS A 93 -35.21 -20.16 -6.17
CA LYS A 93 -35.18 -21.46 -5.50
C LYS A 93 -34.83 -22.59 -6.49
N GLU A 94 -35.40 -22.54 -7.68
CA GLU A 94 -35.20 -23.52 -8.74
C GLU A 94 -33.73 -23.61 -9.14
N LYS A 95 -33.03 -22.47 -9.22
CA LYS A 95 -31.58 -22.44 -9.54
C LYS A 95 -30.71 -22.95 -8.40
N LEU A 96 -31.12 -22.71 -7.15
CA LEU A 96 -30.42 -23.29 -6.01
C LEU A 96 -30.58 -24.82 -6.00
N ASP A 97 -31.78 -25.32 -6.25
CA ASP A 97 -32.07 -26.76 -6.29
C ASP A 97 -31.25 -27.47 -7.40
N GLU A 98 -31.12 -26.83 -8.57
CA GLU A 98 -30.26 -27.30 -9.68
C GLU A 98 -28.78 -27.40 -9.27
N ILE A 99 -28.21 -26.36 -8.67
CA ILE A 99 -26.81 -26.34 -8.21
C ILE A 99 -26.56 -27.43 -7.15
N MET A 100 -27.51 -27.61 -6.22
CA MET A 100 -27.39 -28.61 -5.17
C MET A 100 -27.46 -30.04 -5.72
N ALA A 101 -28.22 -30.28 -6.79
CA ALA A 101 -28.28 -31.57 -7.46
C ALA A 101 -26.99 -31.90 -8.22
N GLU A 102 -26.27 -30.92 -8.76
CA GLU A 102 -24.96 -31.12 -9.40
C GLU A 102 -23.81 -31.43 -8.43
N LEU A 103 -23.99 -31.08 -7.14
CA LEU A 103 -23.00 -31.29 -6.08
C LEU A 103 -23.16 -32.62 -5.31
N MET A 104 -24.26 -33.35 -5.54
CA MET A 104 -24.54 -34.67 -4.95
C MET A 104 -24.20 -35.80 -5.91
#